data_AF-A0A957VMU2-F1
#
_entry.id   AF-A0A957VMU2-F1
#
_cell.length_a   1.000
_cell.length_b   1.000
_cell.length_c   1.000
_cell.angle_alpha   90.00
_cell.angle_beta   90.00
_cell.angle_gamma   90.00
#
_symmetry.space_group_name_H-M   'P 1'
#
loop_
_entity.id
_entity.type
_entity.pdbx_description
1 polymer ?
#
loop_
_entity_poly.entity_id
_entity_poly.type
_entity_poly.pdbx_seq_one_letter_code
_entity_poly.pdbx_strand_id
1 'polypeptide(L)'
;IVEQFAQDEQVLQGRSTMDAYWDAEHAEIKYQIAAGSSIDQVLGQWHADLYGLGDIFDRAQVKQASAAIYRHNYIPVMRDVYNPCRIYCLNDEGGLVICAWPAGATKPTIPAPYSQETMNGFEYSAAIHMIMNGLVDEGMECVAAIRKRYDGERRNPWNEFECGSNYARSMASFALLNAFAGFDFDLVHGRIGFKPVAGNPAVGADKVFRVFWSLGTGWGEVAIAPESCELVVHGGHLSLARLGLPLAEGADPTDATVAGNKVTVTREGDDVVFATPVEISAGQTLTVAW
;
A
#
# COMPACT_ATOMS: atom_id res chain seq x y z
N ILE A 1 -25.10 -15.87 1.38
CA ILE A 1 -23.69 -15.51 1.05
C ILE A 1 -22.70 -16.63 1.41
N VAL A 2 -22.90 -17.41 2.49
CA VAL A 2 -22.12 -18.66 2.74
C VAL A 2 -22.84 -19.92 2.25
N GLU A 3 -24.17 -19.94 2.33
CA GLU A 3 -25.01 -21.11 2.00
C GLU A 3 -24.95 -21.54 0.53
N GLN A 4 -24.62 -20.64 -0.39
CA GLN A 4 -24.51 -20.98 -1.82
C GLN A 4 -23.31 -21.90 -2.14
N PHE A 5 -22.35 -22.01 -1.22
CA PHE A 5 -21.13 -22.81 -1.36
C PHE A 5 -21.07 -24.02 -0.41
N ALA A 6 -22.04 -24.16 0.51
CA ALA A 6 -22.15 -25.31 1.39
C ALA A 6 -23.11 -26.34 0.75
N GLN A 7 -22.56 -27.34 0.07
CA GLN A 7 -23.36 -28.46 -0.46
C GLN A 7 -23.82 -29.46 0.63
N ASP A 8 -23.45 -29.21 1.89
CA ASP A 8 -23.76 -30.08 3.02
C ASP A 8 -24.35 -29.24 4.17
N GLU A 9 -25.56 -29.59 4.62
CA GLU A 9 -26.28 -28.91 5.71
C GLU A 9 -25.55 -29.02 7.06
N GLN A 10 -24.48 -29.81 7.13
CA GLN A 10 -23.73 -30.09 8.37
C GLN A 10 -22.61 -29.09 8.71
N VAL A 11 -22.29 -28.13 7.84
CA VAL A 11 -21.13 -27.22 8.05
C VAL A 11 -21.35 -26.24 9.22
N LEU A 12 -22.61 -25.95 9.58
CA LEU A 12 -22.96 -25.21 10.79
C LEU A 12 -23.85 -26.11 11.67
N GLN A 13 -23.29 -26.65 12.75
CA GLN A 13 -24.08 -27.37 13.75
C GLN A 13 -25.11 -26.41 14.37
N GLY A 14 -26.33 -26.38 13.81
CA GLY A 14 -27.50 -25.81 14.49
C GLY A 14 -28.29 -24.68 13.80
N ARG A 15 -28.27 -24.51 12.46
CA ARG A 15 -29.25 -23.79 11.57
C ARG A 15 -28.54 -23.06 10.39
N SER A 16 -29.31 -22.30 9.59
CA SER A 16 -28.83 -21.39 8.54
C SER A 16 -27.90 -20.28 9.09
N THR A 17 -27.10 -19.66 8.22
CA THR A 17 -26.24 -18.52 8.60
C THR A 17 -27.08 -17.37 9.14
N MET A 18 -28.24 -17.13 8.52
CA MET A 18 -29.17 -16.10 8.97
C MET A 18 -29.67 -16.38 10.38
N ASP A 19 -30.06 -17.62 10.70
CA ASP A 19 -30.53 -17.96 12.05
C ASP A 19 -29.46 -17.79 13.13
N ALA A 20 -28.18 -18.02 12.79
CA ALA A 20 -27.07 -17.89 13.73
C ALA A 20 -26.76 -16.40 14.06
N TYR A 21 -26.86 -15.53 13.04
CA TYR A 21 -26.46 -14.13 13.15
C TYR A 21 -27.63 -13.14 13.26
N TRP A 22 -28.87 -13.57 13.08
CA TRP A 22 -30.04 -12.72 13.27
C TRP A 22 -30.21 -12.31 14.74
N ASP A 23 -30.57 -11.05 14.94
CA ASP A 23 -31.00 -10.48 16.20
C ASP A 23 -32.47 -10.07 16.09
N ALA A 24 -33.34 -10.86 16.72
CA ALA A 24 -34.78 -10.61 16.68
C ALA A 24 -35.21 -9.37 17.49
N GLU A 25 -34.42 -8.93 18.47
CA GLU A 25 -34.71 -7.74 19.27
C GLU A 25 -34.56 -6.47 18.43
N HIS A 26 -33.47 -6.39 17.67
CA HIS A 26 -33.14 -5.22 16.85
C HIS A 26 -33.58 -5.36 15.39
N ALA A 27 -34.06 -6.54 14.98
CA ALA A 27 -34.40 -6.88 13.60
C ALA A 27 -33.22 -6.65 12.61
N GLU A 28 -32.01 -6.99 13.05
CA GLU A 28 -30.76 -6.79 12.32
C GLU A 28 -29.91 -8.07 12.28
N ILE A 29 -28.99 -8.16 11.31
CA ILE A 29 -27.92 -9.16 11.32
C ILE A 29 -26.76 -8.62 12.17
N LYS A 30 -26.28 -9.42 13.14
CA LYS A 30 -25.12 -9.09 13.98
C LYS A 30 -23.82 -9.15 13.18
N TYR A 31 -22.80 -8.42 13.65
CA TYR A 31 -21.42 -8.47 13.16
C TYR A 31 -21.23 -7.99 11.71
N GLN A 32 -22.16 -7.19 11.20
CA GLN A 32 -22.03 -6.55 9.89
C GLN A 32 -21.45 -5.14 9.98
N ILE A 33 -20.97 -4.64 8.85
CA ILE A 33 -20.51 -3.26 8.68
C ILE A 33 -21.69 -2.36 8.26
N ALA A 34 -22.65 -2.91 7.50
CA ALA A 34 -23.77 -2.18 6.91
C ALA A 34 -23.29 -0.96 6.10
N ALA A 35 -23.82 0.24 6.39
CA ALA A 35 -23.43 1.49 5.72
C ALA A 35 -22.11 2.10 6.25
N GLY A 36 -21.30 1.31 6.96
CA GLY A 36 -20.01 1.76 7.50
C GLY A 36 -18.91 1.81 6.43
N SER A 37 -17.99 2.76 6.62
CA SER A 37 -16.71 2.85 5.91
C SER A 37 -15.69 1.97 6.62
N SER A 38 -15.31 0.85 6.00
CA SER A 38 -14.21 0.03 6.47
C SER A 38 -12.89 0.54 5.94
N ILE A 39 -11.87 0.58 6.79
CA ILE A 39 -10.49 0.91 6.40
C ILE A 39 -9.96 -0.02 5.28
N ASP A 40 -10.51 -1.22 5.18
CA ASP A 40 -10.05 -2.29 4.30
C ASP A 40 -10.98 -2.55 3.10
N GLN A 41 -11.95 -1.65 2.85
CA GLN A 41 -12.99 -1.84 1.83
C GLN A 41 -12.45 -1.95 0.38
N VAL A 42 -11.21 -1.53 0.14
CA VAL A 42 -10.51 -1.61 -1.16
C VAL A 42 -9.18 -2.38 -1.08
N LEU A 43 -9.03 -3.29 -0.11
CA LEU A 43 -7.81 -4.09 0.09
C LEU A 43 -7.32 -4.79 -1.17
N GLY A 44 -8.27 -5.33 -1.96
CA GLY A 44 -7.95 -6.05 -3.19
C GLY A 44 -7.16 -5.21 -4.18
N GLN A 45 -7.47 -3.91 -4.29
CA GLN A 45 -6.72 -3.00 -5.15
C GLN A 45 -5.32 -2.70 -4.58
N TRP A 46 -5.19 -2.50 -3.27
CA TRP A 46 -3.88 -2.26 -2.65
C TRP A 46 -2.90 -3.41 -2.94
N HIS A 47 -3.35 -4.67 -2.84
CA HIS A 47 -2.52 -5.81 -3.23
C HIS A 47 -2.22 -5.83 -4.74
N ALA A 48 -3.20 -5.50 -5.58
CA ALA A 48 -3.00 -5.42 -7.02
C ALA A 48 -1.94 -4.40 -7.41
N ASP A 49 -1.98 -3.22 -6.79
CA ASP A 49 -0.99 -2.15 -6.98
C ASP A 49 0.41 -2.61 -6.54
N LEU A 50 0.52 -3.29 -5.39
CA LEU A 50 1.81 -3.81 -4.89
C LEU A 50 2.43 -4.91 -5.76
N TYR A 51 1.59 -5.68 -6.47
CA TYR A 51 2.02 -6.87 -7.20
C TYR A 51 2.03 -6.68 -8.72
N GLY A 52 1.79 -5.47 -9.21
CA GLY A 52 1.78 -5.17 -10.65
C GLY A 52 0.60 -5.80 -11.41
N LEU A 53 -0.53 -6.05 -10.73
CA LEU A 53 -1.72 -6.62 -11.35
C LEU A 53 -2.63 -5.58 -12.03
N GLY A 54 -2.30 -4.30 -11.89
CA GLY A 54 -3.07 -3.18 -12.44
C GLY A 54 -4.40 -2.94 -11.73
N ASP A 55 -5.31 -2.26 -12.41
CA ASP A 55 -6.58 -1.85 -11.83
C ASP A 55 -7.61 -2.99 -11.86
N ILE A 56 -7.97 -3.49 -10.67
CA ILE A 56 -9.10 -4.43 -10.49
C ILE A 56 -10.42 -3.64 -10.44
N PHE A 57 -10.40 -2.48 -9.78
CA PHE A 57 -11.54 -1.59 -9.67
C PHE A 57 -11.31 -0.29 -10.44
N ASP A 58 -12.37 0.49 -10.65
CA ASP A 58 -12.27 1.81 -11.27
C ASP A 58 -11.40 2.75 -10.43
N ARG A 59 -10.36 3.33 -11.05
CA ARG A 59 -9.39 4.21 -10.36
C ARG A 59 -10.04 5.40 -9.66
N ALA A 60 -11.05 6.02 -10.27
CA ALA A 60 -11.71 7.18 -9.69
C ALA A 60 -12.50 6.77 -8.44
N GLN A 61 -13.14 5.61 -8.46
CA GLN A 61 -13.82 5.05 -7.29
C GLN A 61 -12.85 4.63 -6.19
N VAL A 62 -11.70 4.02 -6.53
CA VAL A 62 -10.66 3.67 -5.56
C VAL A 62 -10.13 4.92 -4.86
N LYS A 63 -9.78 5.96 -5.63
CA LYS A 63 -9.34 7.24 -5.06
C LYS A 63 -10.41 7.87 -4.17
N GLN A 64 -11.67 7.84 -4.59
CA GLN A 64 -12.79 8.32 -3.79
C GLN A 64 -12.96 7.52 -2.49
N ALA A 65 -12.83 6.19 -2.55
CA ALA A 65 -12.89 5.32 -1.38
C ALA A 65 -11.73 5.60 -0.42
N SER A 66 -10.50 5.75 -0.90
CA SER A 66 -9.33 6.15 -0.09
C SER A 66 -9.54 7.50 0.60
N ALA A 67 -10.11 8.49 -0.10
CA ALA A 67 -10.46 9.77 0.48
C ALA A 67 -11.59 9.66 1.52
N ALA A 68 -12.57 8.79 1.30
CA ALA A 68 -13.63 8.50 2.26
C ALA A 68 -13.11 7.81 3.53
N ILE A 69 -12.17 6.85 3.38
CA ILE A 69 -11.49 6.21 4.50
C ILE A 69 -10.81 7.27 5.36
N TYR A 70 -9.98 8.14 4.78
CA TYR A 70 -9.34 9.22 5.55
C TYR A 70 -10.40 10.09 6.24
N ARG A 71 -11.39 10.60 5.50
CA ARG A 71 -12.42 11.51 6.01
C ARG A 71 -13.22 10.94 7.19
N HIS A 72 -13.55 9.65 7.14
CA HIS A 72 -14.47 9.04 8.09
C HIS A 72 -13.76 8.24 9.18
N ASN A 73 -12.66 7.55 8.84
CA ASN A 73 -11.97 6.65 9.75
C ASN A 73 -10.82 7.32 10.49
N TYR A 74 -10.25 8.43 9.99
CA TYR A 74 -9.16 9.12 10.69
C TYR A 74 -9.73 9.95 11.83
N ILE A 75 -9.29 9.62 13.05
CA ILE A 75 -9.64 10.38 14.24
C ILE A 75 -8.35 11.01 14.78
N PRO A 76 -8.24 12.35 14.82
CA PRO A 76 -7.01 13.02 15.25
C PRO A 76 -6.77 12.93 16.77
N VAL A 77 -7.83 12.75 17.56
CA VAL A 77 -7.79 12.70 19.02
C VAL A 77 -8.73 11.61 19.53
N MET A 78 -8.17 10.52 20.07
CA MET A 78 -8.95 9.36 20.52
C MET A 78 -9.63 9.52 21.88
N ARG A 79 -9.39 10.60 22.62
CA ARG A 79 -9.95 10.82 23.97
C ARG A 79 -11.47 10.67 24.02
N ASP A 80 -12.16 11.09 22.96
CA ASP A 80 -13.61 11.10 22.89
C ASP A 80 -14.17 9.92 22.07
N VAL A 81 -13.32 8.97 21.67
CA VAL A 81 -13.72 7.78 20.92
C VAL A 81 -13.94 6.62 21.86
N TYR A 82 -15.18 6.13 21.91
CA TYR A 82 -15.51 4.92 22.64
C TYR A 82 -15.06 3.67 21.86
N ASN A 83 -14.22 2.85 22.50
CA ASN A 83 -13.78 1.56 21.99
C ASN A 83 -13.96 0.47 23.08
N PRO A 84 -14.93 -0.46 22.91
CA PRO A 84 -15.18 -1.55 23.87
C PRO A 84 -14.20 -2.72 23.73
N CYS A 85 -13.26 -2.67 22.79
CA CYS A 85 -12.32 -3.73 22.47
C CYS A 85 -10.91 -3.40 22.98
N ARG A 86 -9.86 -3.81 22.27
CA ARG A 86 -8.47 -3.55 22.66
C ARG A 86 -8.08 -2.12 22.30
N ILE A 87 -7.33 -1.47 23.18
CA ILE A 87 -6.95 -0.06 23.05
C ILE A 87 -5.50 0.03 22.59
N TYR A 88 -5.30 0.42 21.33
CA TYR A 88 -3.97 0.61 20.71
C TYR A 88 -3.63 2.10 20.48
N CYS A 89 -4.65 2.97 20.51
CA CYS A 89 -4.57 4.42 20.39
C CYS A 89 -5.45 5.05 21.47
N LEU A 90 -4.94 6.02 22.23
CA LEU A 90 -5.65 6.63 23.36
C LEU A 90 -5.34 8.12 23.55
N ASN A 91 -6.23 8.82 24.28
CA ASN A 91 -6.03 10.22 24.69
C ASN A 91 -5.82 11.19 23.51
N ASP A 92 -4.65 11.83 23.45
CA ASP A 92 -4.27 12.84 22.47
C ASP A 92 -3.62 12.24 21.21
N GLU A 93 -3.71 10.91 21.06
CA GLU A 93 -3.23 10.18 19.91
C GLU A 93 -4.27 10.16 18.80
N GLY A 94 -3.78 10.12 17.56
CA GLY A 94 -4.60 9.94 16.37
C GLY A 94 -4.38 8.57 15.72
N GLY A 95 -5.33 8.15 14.90
CA GLY A 95 -5.26 6.89 14.16
C GLY A 95 -6.48 6.65 13.28
N LEU A 96 -6.42 5.61 12.46
CA LEU A 96 -7.56 5.16 11.66
C LEU A 96 -8.30 4.04 12.40
N VAL A 97 -9.59 4.24 12.68
CA VAL A 97 -10.44 3.16 13.23
C VAL A 97 -10.82 2.16 12.13
N ILE A 98 -10.94 0.88 12.47
CA ILE A 98 -11.27 -0.19 11.50
C ILE A 98 -12.54 0.11 10.71
N CYS A 99 -13.57 0.63 11.37
CA CYS A 99 -14.82 1.01 10.73
C CYS A 99 -15.42 2.26 11.37
N ALA A 100 -15.79 3.22 10.53
CA ALA A 100 -16.53 4.42 10.90
C ALA A 100 -17.87 4.45 10.19
N TRP A 101 -18.87 5.08 10.81
CA TRP A 101 -20.17 5.29 10.17
C TRP A 101 -20.33 6.77 9.88
N PRO A 102 -20.38 7.17 8.59
CA PRO A 102 -20.57 8.57 8.22
C PRO A 102 -21.81 9.19 8.86
N ALA A 103 -21.83 10.52 9.00
CA ALA A 103 -23.00 11.22 9.53
C ALA A 103 -24.27 10.87 8.74
N GLY A 104 -25.32 10.46 9.46
CA GLY A 104 -26.58 10.01 8.88
C GLY A 104 -26.61 8.52 8.49
N ALA A 105 -25.50 7.80 8.55
CA ALA A 105 -25.47 6.35 8.41
C ALA A 105 -25.86 5.67 9.73
N THR A 106 -26.64 4.60 9.65
CA THR A 106 -26.99 3.77 10.80
C THR A 106 -25.84 2.82 11.11
N LYS A 107 -25.27 2.93 12.31
CA LYS A 107 -24.38 1.93 12.90
C LYS A 107 -25.23 0.77 13.42
N PRO A 108 -24.99 -0.49 12.98
CA PRO A 108 -25.67 -1.65 13.54
C PRO A 108 -25.52 -1.71 15.06
N THR A 109 -26.54 -2.23 15.75
CA THR A 109 -26.50 -2.34 17.22
C THR A 109 -25.32 -3.19 17.69
N ILE A 110 -25.07 -4.30 16.98
CA ILE A 110 -23.90 -5.18 17.17
C ILE A 110 -23.09 -5.14 15.87
N PRO A 111 -22.15 -4.19 15.71
CA PRO A 111 -21.36 -4.07 14.49
C PRO A 111 -20.32 -5.19 14.37
N ALA A 112 -19.63 -5.24 13.23
CA ALA A 112 -18.46 -6.09 13.04
C ALA A 112 -17.49 -5.96 14.23
N PRO A 113 -17.00 -7.10 14.78
CA PRO A 113 -16.03 -7.09 15.87
C PRO A 113 -14.81 -6.23 15.54
N TYR A 114 -14.24 -5.59 16.56
CA TYR A 114 -13.05 -4.74 16.44
C TYR A 114 -13.23 -3.47 15.60
N SER A 115 -14.46 -3.14 15.18
CA SER A 115 -14.74 -1.96 14.35
C SER A 115 -14.23 -0.63 14.93
N GLN A 116 -14.15 -0.51 16.25
CA GLN A 116 -13.62 0.69 16.93
C GLN A 116 -12.14 0.59 17.32
N GLU A 117 -11.43 -0.50 16.98
CA GLU A 117 -9.99 -0.58 17.23
C GLU A 117 -9.21 0.22 16.19
N THR A 118 -7.97 0.58 16.53
CA THR A 118 -6.94 1.07 15.60
C THR A 118 -5.87 -0.01 15.48
N MET A 119 -5.66 -0.59 14.30
CA MET A 119 -4.68 -1.67 14.14
C MET A 119 -3.57 -1.23 13.19
N ASN A 120 -2.37 -0.98 13.72
CA ASN A 120 -1.24 -0.36 13.02
C ASN A 120 -1.05 -0.86 11.58
N GLY A 121 -1.08 -2.18 11.35
CA GLY A 121 -0.88 -2.74 10.02
C GLY A 121 -2.00 -2.42 9.02
N PHE A 122 -3.26 -2.37 9.46
CA PHE A 122 -4.38 -1.87 8.64
C PHE A 122 -4.28 -0.36 8.42
N GLU A 123 -3.82 0.38 9.42
CA GLU A 123 -3.60 1.83 9.30
C GLU A 123 -2.50 2.12 8.26
N TYR A 124 -1.40 1.37 8.28
CA TYR A 124 -0.35 1.45 7.27
C TYR A 124 -0.86 1.08 5.88
N SER A 125 -1.59 -0.03 5.71
CA SER A 125 -2.08 -0.43 4.37
C SER A 125 -2.97 0.66 3.77
N ALA A 126 -3.90 1.22 4.55
CA ALA A 126 -4.77 2.30 4.09
C ALA A 126 -3.98 3.59 3.79
N ALA A 127 -3.06 3.99 4.66
CA ALA A 127 -2.24 5.18 4.45
C ALA A 127 -1.32 5.06 3.21
N ILE A 128 -0.73 3.88 2.99
CA ILE A 128 0.08 3.57 1.81
C ILE A 128 -0.78 3.61 0.56
N HIS A 129 -1.98 3.04 0.60
CA HIS A 129 -2.90 3.07 -0.52
C HIS A 129 -3.41 4.50 -0.82
N MET A 130 -3.60 5.35 0.20
CA MET A 130 -3.84 6.79 0.00
C MET A 130 -2.70 7.44 -0.79
N ILE A 131 -1.44 7.20 -0.40
CA ILE A 131 -0.25 7.72 -1.09
C ILE A 131 -0.21 7.23 -2.55
N MET A 132 -0.42 5.93 -2.79
CA MET A 132 -0.46 5.34 -4.13
C MET A 132 -1.55 5.96 -5.02
N ASN A 133 -2.66 6.41 -4.45
CA ASN A 133 -3.76 7.08 -5.14
C ASN A 133 -3.63 8.62 -5.19
N GLY A 134 -2.48 9.16 -4.80
CA GLY A 134 -2.17 10.59 -4.86
C GLY A 134 -2.78 11.43 -3.73
N LEU A 135 -3.14 10.80 -2.61
CA LEU A 135 -3.55 11.45 -1.35
C LEU A 135 -2.36 11.41 -0.38
N VAL A 136 -1.26 12.06 -0.78
CA VAL A 136 0.04 11.94 -0.10
C VAL A 136 0.01 12.57 1.28
N ASP A 137 -0.59 13.75 1.42
CA ASP A 137 -0.67 14.46 2.69
C ASP A 137 -1.54 13.71 3.69
N GLU A 138 -2.70 13.21 3.26
CA GLU A 138 -3.60 12.39 4.08
C GLU A 138 -2.93 11.10 4.54
N GLY A 139 -2.25 10.40 3.62
CA GLY A 139 -1.52 9.18 3.95
C GLY A 139 -0.36 9.44 4.91
N MET A 140 0.39 10.53 4.72
CA MET A 140 1.50 10.90 5.60
C MET A 140 1.03 11.36 6.98
N GLU A 141 -0.12 12.03 7.08
CA GLU A 141 -0.73 12.35 8.37
C GLU A 141 -1.10 11.08 9.14
N CYS A 142 -1.66 10.08 8.47
CA CYS A 142 -1.95 8.78 9.07
C CYS A 142 -0.66 8.08 9.54
N VAL A 143 0.37 8.03 8.70
CA VAL A 143 1.69 7.45 9.07
C VAL A 143 2.29 8.19 10.26
N ALA A 144 2.27 9.53 10.24
CA ALA A 144 2.80 10.34 11.34
C ALA A 144 2.03 10.10 12.64
N ALA A 145 0.71 9.93 12.57
CA ALA A 145 -0.11 9.57 13.73
C ALA A 145 0.28 8.21 14.32
N ILE A 146 0.54 7.20 13.48
CA ILE A 146 1.09 5.92 13.92
C ILE A 146 2.44 6.14 14.60
N ARG A 147 3.40 6.79 13.93
CA ARG A 147 4.77 6.98 14.46
C ARG A 147 4.82 7.80 15.75
N LYS A 148 3.93 8.79 15.93
CA LYS A 148 3.82 9.58 17.16
C LYS A 148 3.39 8.74 18.36
N ARG A 149 2.66 7.64 18.17
CA ARG A 149 2.35 6.69 19.26
C ARG A 149 3.61 5.95 19.76
N TYR A 150 4.63 5.83 18.92
CA TYR A 150 5.84 5.05 19.14
C TYR A 150 7.11 5.93 19.00
N ASP A 151 7.10 7.09 19.65
CA ASP A 151 8.17 8.10 19.60
C ASP A 151 9.37 7.80 20.52
N GLY A 152 9.29 6.74 21.33
CA GLY A 152 10.31 6.36 22.32
C GLY A 152 10.05 6.91 23.72
N GLU A 153 9.24 7.96 23.86
CA GLU A 153 8.77 8.45 25.15
C GLU A 153 7.49 7.72 25.56
N ARG A 154 6.51 7.64 24.64
CA ARG A 154 5.22 6.98 24.86
C ARG A 154 5.33 5.46 24.76
N ARG A 155 5.96 4.97 23.70
CA ARG A 155 6.13 3.54 23.40
C ARG A 155 7.42 3.30 22.61
N ASN A 156 7.91 2.06 22.66
CA ASN A 156 9.11 1.65 21.92
C ASN A 156 8.93 1.83 20.39
N PRO A 157 9.82 2.56 19.70
CA PRO A 157 9.73 2.85 18.26
C PRO A 157 9.78 1.64 17.33
N TRP A 158 10.22 0.50 17.86
CA TRP A 158 10.38 -0.78 17.17
C TRP A 158 9.33 -1.81 17.58
N ASN A 159 8.33 -1.40 18.38
CA ASN A 159 7.29 -2.30 18.90
C ASN A 159 5.89 -1.73 18.67
N GLU A 160 5.51 -1.59 17.39
CA GLU A 160 4.16 -1.26 16.96
C GLU A 160 3.21 -2.43 17.24
N PHE A 161 2.77 -2.53 18.51
CA PHE A 161 2.01 -3.68 19.02
C PHE A 161 0.55 -3.70 18.56
N GLU A 162 0.01 -4.91 18.41
CA GLU A 162 -1.43 -5.19 18.22
C GLU A 162 -1.83 -6.37 19.12
N CYS A 163 -2.06 -7.57 18.57
CA CYS A 163 -2.38 -8.78 19.36
C CYS A 163 -1.13 -9.39 20.03
N GLY A 164 -0.30 -8.53 20.63
CA GLY A 164 1.00 -8.83 21.22
C GLY A 164 2.08 -7.83 20.80
N SER A 165 3.23 -7.89 21.47
CA SER A 165 4.44 -7.16 21.08
C SER A 165 5.03 -7.74 19.79
N ASN A 166 5.73 -6.90 19.02
CA ASN A 166 6.39 -7.23 17.75
C ASN A 166 5.44 -7.88 16.75
N TYR A 167 4.21 -7.37 16.68
CA TYR A 167 3.18 -7.95 15.83
C TYR A 167 3.52 -7.73 14.35
N ALA A 168 3.57 -8.81 13.58
CA ALA A 168 4.08 -8.83 12.20
C ALA A 168 3.32 -7.90 11.25
N ARG A 169 2.04 -7.58 11.53
CA ARG A 169 1.19 -6.79 10.63
C ARG A 169 1.73 -5.37 10.38
N SER A 170 2.42 -4.79 11.36
CA SER A 170 3.04 -3.47 11.23
C SER A 170 4.20 -3.44 10.22
N MET A 171 4.71 -4.61 9.79
CA MET A 171 5.65 -4.70 8.66
C MET A 171 5.02 -4.26 7.33
N ALA A 172 3.70 -4.06 7.26
CA ALA A 172 3.05 -3.38 6.14
C ALA A 172 3.67 -2.01 5.85
N SER A 173 4.25 -1.34 6.87
CA SER A 173 5.01 -0.10 6.70
C SER A 173 6.15 -0.19 5.67
N PHE A 174 6.71 -1.38 5.42
CA PHE A 174 7.75 -1.58 4.40
C PHE A 174 7.27 -1.19 2.99
N ALA A 175 5.96 -1.34 2.71
CA ALA A 175 5.37 -0.97 1.44
C ALA A 175 5.35 0.57 1.19
N LEU A 176 5.70 1.40 2.18
CA LEU A 176 5.97 2.82 1.96
C LEU A 176 7.08 3.03 0.93
N LEU A 177 8.10 2.17 0.91
CA LEU A 177 9.17 2.22 -0.10
C LEU A 177 8.58 2.07 -1.51
N ASN A 178 7.73 1.06 -1.71
CA ASN A 178 7.10 0.80 -3.01
C ASN A 178 6.16 1.93 -3.42
N ALA A 179 5.33 2.43 -2.49
CA ALA A 179 4.42 3.53 -2.75
C ALA A 179 5.19 4.78 -3.20
N PHE A 180 6.18 5.24 -2.43
CA PHE A 180 6.92 6.47 -2.77
C PHE A 180 7.80 6.33 -4.00
N ALA A 181 8.29 5.12 -4.30
CA ALA A 181 9.02 4.83 -5.52
C ALA A 181 8.12 4.77 -6.76
N GLY A 182 6.80 4.63 -6.58
CA GLY A 182 5.90 4.16 -7.64
C GLY A 182 6.46 2.91 -8.31
N PHE A 183 6.90 1.96 -7.49
CA PHE A 183 7.52 0.73 -7.97
C PHE A 183 6.46 -0.21 -8.52
N ASP A 184 6.65 -0.65 -9.76
CA ASP A 184 5.80 -1.63 -10.43
C ASP A 184 6.66 -2.67 -11.16
N PHE A 185 6.11 -3.84 -11.46
CA PHE A 185 6.84 -4.88 -12.18
C PHE A 185 5.91 -5.84 -12.92
N ASP A 186 6.46 -6.44 -13.99
CA ASP A 186 5.93 -7.60 -14.69
C ASP A 186 7.13 -8.49 -15.08
N LEU A 187 7.43 -9.46 -14.21
CA LEU A 187 8.58 -10.34 -14.40
C LEU A 187 8.38 -11.35 -15.53
N VAL A 188 7.15 -11.61 -15.98
CA VAL A 188 6.88 -12.48 -17.13
C VAL A 188 7.36 -11.79 -18.42
N HIS A 189 7.17 -10.47 -18.50
CA HIS A 189 7.63 -9.66 -19.62
C HIS A 189 8.98 -8.97 -19.38
N GLY A 190 9.67 -9.28 -18.28
CA GLY A 190 10.97 -8.68 -17.95
C GLY A 190 10.91 -7.17 -17.77
N ARG A 191 9.85 -6.65 -17.13
CA ARG A 191 9.64 -5.22 -16.89
C ARG A 191 9.70 -4.90 -15.40
N ILE A 192 10.41 -3.84 -15.05
CA ILE A 192 10.26 -3.15 -13.76
C ILE A 192 10.11 -1.66 -14.04
N GLY A 193 9.42 -0.94 -13.18
CA GLY A 193 9.14 0.47 -13.32
C GLY A 193 9.30 1.22 -12.01
N PHE A 194 9.77 2.46 -12.12
CA PHE A 194 9.84 3.40 -11.00
C PHE A 194 9.25 4.74 -11.44
N LYS A 195 8.17 5.15 -10.79
CA LYS A 195 7.50 6.44 -11.02
C LYS A 195 7.27 7.14 -9.68
N PRO A 196 8.31 7.78 -9.10
CA PRO A 196 8.20 8.37 -7.78
C PRO A 196 7.00 9.31 -7.65
N VAL A 197 6.26 9.20 -6.55
CA VAL A 197 4.97 9.89 -6.38
C VAL A 197 5.14 11.40 -6.42
N ALA A 198 4.20 12.09 -7.09
CA ALA A 198 4.16 13.54 -7.13
C ALA A 198 4.07 14.13 -5.72
N GLY A 199 4.87 15.17 -5.44
CA GLY A 199 4.94 15.78 -4.10
C GLY A 199 5.92 15.07 -3.15
N ASN A 200 6.58 13.98 -3.57
CA ASN A 200 7.66 13.39 -2.80
C ASN A 200 8.82 14.39 -2.62
N PRO A 201 9.18 14.79 -1.39
CA PRO A 201 10.23 15.79 -1.15
C PRO A 201 11.63 15.33 -1.57
N ALA A 202 11.84 14.03 -1.79
CA ALA A 202 13.08 13.47 -2.33
C ALA A 202 13.20 13.63 -3.86
N VAL A 203 12.13 14.05 -4.54
CA VAL A 203 12.09 14.27 -5.99
C VAL A 203 12.19 15.77 -6.28
N GLY A 204 12.97 16.16 -7.28
CA GLY A 204 13.15 17.56 -7.67
C GLY A 204 14.17 17.73 -8.79
N ALA A 205 14.16 18.89 -9.45
CA ALA A 205 15.01 19.18 -10.61
C ALA A 205 16.52 19.18 -10.28
N ASP A 206 16.89 19.28 -9.01
CA ASP A 206 18.26 19.31 -8.49
C ASP A 206 18.57 18.12 -7.58
N LYS A 207 17.70 17.11 -7.53
CA LYS A 207 17.79 15.98 -6.60
C LYS A 207 17.98 14.65 -7.34
N VAL A 208 18.61 13.72 -6.62
CA VAL A 208 18.69 12.32 -7.02
C VAL A 208 17.78 11.53 -6.09
N PHE A 209 16.68 11.01 -6.61
CA PHE A 209 15.81 10.11 -5.88
C PHE A 209 16.48 8.74 -5.77
N ARG A 210 16.70 8.23 -4.55
CA ARG A 210 17.29 6.91 -4.31
C ARG A 210 16.33 6.05 -3.50
N VAL A 211 16.15 4.80 -3.93
CA VAL A 211 15.30 3.85 -3.21
C VAL A 211 15.76 2.42 -3.39
N PHE A 212 15.60 1.64 -2.32
CA PHE A 212 15.79 0.19 -2.33
C PHE A 212 14.65 -0.50 -3.09
N TRP A 213 14.98 -1.52 -3.87
CA TRP A 213 14.00 -2.40 -4.52
C TRP A 213 14.37 -3.86 -4.27
N SER A 214 13.36 -4.73 -4.26
CA SER A 214 13.54 -6.17 -4.06
C SER A 214 12.47 -6.96 -4.78
N LEU A 215 12.90 -8.00 -5.50
CA LEU A 215 12.07 -8.97 -6.20
C LEU A 215 12.56 -10.39 -5.89
N GLY A 216 11.82 -11.40 -6.33
CA GLY A 216 12.19 -12.80 -6.07
C GLY A 216 13.55 -13.23 -6.65
N THR A 217 14.03 -12.58 -7.72
CA THR A 217 15.29 -12.94 -8.40
C THR A 217 16.51 -12.16 -7.91
N GLY A 218 16.29 -10.99 -7.27
CA GLY A 218 17.36 -10.10 -6.85
C GLY A 218 16.84 -8.84 -6.18
N TRP A 219 17.78 -8.08 -5.63
CA TRP A 219 17.51 -6.83 -4.92
C TRP A 219 18.65 -5.84 -5.12
N GLY A 220 18.34 -4.56 -4.90
CA GLY A 220 19.25 -3.50 -5.28
C GLY A 220 18.79 -2.11 -4.88
N GLU A 221 19.44 -1.13 -5.48
CA GLU A 221 19.07 0.28 -5.37
C GLU A 221 18.82 0.83 -6.77
N VAL A 222 17.89 1.78 -6.88
CA VAL A 222 17.76 2.64 -8.05
C VAL A 222 18.00 4.09 -7.62
N ALA A 223 18.74 4.82 -8.46
CA ALA A 223 18.98 6.24 -8.33
C ALA A 223 18.52 6.96 -9.59
N ILE A 224 17.53 7.83 -9.47
CA ILE A 224 16.93 8.58 -10.58
C ILE A 224 17.31 10.05 -10.39
N ALA A 225 18.15 10.54 -11.30
CA ALA A 225 18.50 11.95 -11.46
C ALA A 225 17.64 12.57 -12.58
N PRO A 226 17.69 13.90 -12.80
CA PRO A 226 16.86 14.56 -13.81
C PRO A 226 17.02 14.04 -15.24
N GLU A 227 18.24 13.63 -15.62
CA GLU A 227 18.61 13.21 -16.98
C GLU A 227 19.24 11.80 -17.01
N SER A 228 19.17 11.07 -15.89
CA SER A 228 19.75 9.72 -15.83
C SER A 228 19.16 8.84 -14.75
N CYS A 229 19.30 7.54 -14.95
CA CYS A 229 18.94 6.50 -14.01
C CYS A 229 20.12 5.54 -13.84
N GLU A 230 20.42 5.19 -12.60
CA GLU A 230 21.36 4.13 -12.22
C GLU A 230 20.59 3.05 -11.46
N LEU A 231 20.63 1.81 -11.94
CA LEU A 231 20.05 0.65 -11.28
C LEU A 231 21.16 -0.33 -10.93
N VAL A 232 21.37 -0.55 -9.64
CA VAL A 232 22.42 -1.43 -9.11
C VAL A 232 21.77 -2.70 -8.59
N VAL A 233 22.30 -3.87 -9.00
CA VAL A 233 21.91 -5.15 -8.41
C VAL A 233 22.92 -5.51 -7.34
N HIS A 234 22.53 -5.48 -6.06
CA HIS A 234 23.44 -5.84 -4.97
C HIS A 234 23.52 -7.36 -4.76
N GLY A 235 22.41 -8.07 -4.94
CA GLY A 235 22.34 -9.51 -4.79
C GLY A 235 21.33 -10.14 -5.74
N GLY A 236 21.61 -11.37 -6.18
CA GLY A 236 20.80 -12.08 -7.16
C GLY A 236 21.09 -11.68 -8.60
N HIS A 237 20.06 -11.71 -9.44
CA HIS A 237 20.12 -11.29 -10.84
C HIS A 237 18.80 -10.65 -11.29
N LEU A 238 18.86 -9.88 -12.36
CA LEU A 238 17.73 -9.24 -12.99
C LEU A 238 17.85 -9.37 -14.52
N SER A 239 16.88 -10.06 -15.12
CA SER A 239 16.66 -10.09 -16.56
C SER A 239 15.66 -9.00 -16.92
N LEU A 240 16.05 -8.06 -17.79
CA LEU A 240 15.26 -6.87 -18.06
C LEU A 240 15.13 -6.60 -19.56
N ALA A 241 13.89 -6.61 -20.05
CA ALA A 241 13.51 -6.18 -21.39
C ALA A 241 13.03 -4.72 -21.42
N ARG A 242 12.46 -4.23 -20.31
CA ARG A 242 11.87 -2.89 -20.20
C ARG A 242 12.14 -2.26 -18.83
N LEU A 243 12.57 -1.01 -18.81
CA LEU A 243 12.70 -0.20 -17.59
C LEU A 243 11.75 1.00 -17.66
N GLY A 244 10.71 1.03 -16.84
CA GLY A 244 9.81 2.17 -16.72
C GLY A 244 10.42 3.29 -15.89
N LEU A 245 10.50 4.50 -16.45
CA LEU A 245 11.09 5.68 -15.81
C LEU A 245 10.16 6.90 -15.95
N PRO A 246 10.29 7.92 -15.10
CA PRO A 246 9.47 9.13 -15.18
C PRO A 246 9.97 10.09 -16.28
N LEU A 247 10.05 9.60 -17.53
CA LEU A 247 10.58 10.35 -18.66
C LEU A 247 9.63 11.47 -19.11
N ALA A 248 10.11 12.71 -19.10
CA ALA A 248 9.38 13.82 -19.68
C ALA A 248 9.16 13.65 -21.21
N GLU A 249 8.22 14.39 -21.78
CA GLU A 249 8.05 14.42 -23.24
C GLU A 249 9.34 14.90 -23.93
N GLY A 250 9.81 14.16 -24.94
CA GLY A 250 11.07 14.45 -25.64
C GLY A 250 12.36 14.01 -24.94
N ALA A 251 12.29 13.49 -23.72
CA ALA A 251 13.41 12.86 -23.02
C ALA A 251 13.66 11.42 -23.53
N ASP A 252 14.13 11.30 -24.77
CA ASP A 252 14.47 10.02 -25.37
C ASP A 252 15.82 9.50 -24.85
N PRO A 253 15.96 8.20 -24.54
CA PRO A 253 17.20 7.65 -24.03
C PRO A 253 18.33 7.82 -25.07
N THR A 254 19.41 8.49 -24.65
CA THR A 254 20.56 8.83 -25.48
C THR A 254 21.72 7.86 -25.31
N ASP A 255 21.86 7.26 -24.13
CA ASP A 255 22.87 6.26 -23.82
C ASP A 255 22.37 5.25 -22.78
N ALA A 256 22.85 4.01 -22.88
CA ALA A 256 22.59 2.99 -21.89
C ALA A 256 23.76 2.00 -21.82
N THR A 257 24.17 1.64 -20.60
CA THR A 257 25.22 0.63 -20.39
C THR A 257 24.86 -0.36 -19.29
N VAL A 258 25.27 -1.61 -19.48
CA VAL A 258 25.18 -2.68 -18.47
C VAL A 258 26.58 -3.16 -18.16
N ALA A 259 26.98 -3.05 -16.89
CA ALA A 259 28.35 -3.32 -16.44
C ALA A 259 29.40 -2.59 -17.31
N GLY A 260 29.10 -1.35 -17.74
CA GLY A 260 29.96 -0.53 -18.59
C GLY A 260 29.93 -0.87 -20.09
N ASN A 261 29.20 -1.91 -20.51
CA ASN A 261 29.04 -2.25 -21.93
C ASN A 261 27.81 -1.57 -22.53
N LYS A 262 27.96 -0.93 -23.69
CA LYS A 262 26.88 -0.21 -24.35
C LYS A 262 25.76 -1.17 -24.80
N VAL A 263 24.51 -0.81 -24.54
CA VAL A 263 23.32 -1.56 -24.97
C VAL A 263 22.43 -0.65 -25.83
N THR A 264 21.74 -1.24 -26.80
CA THR A 264 20.83 -0.48 -27.67
C THR A 264 19.46 -0.40 -27.02
N VAL A 265 18.92 0.81 -26.94
CA VAL A 265 17.62 1.10 -26.33
C VAL A 265 16.76 1.99 -27.22
N THR A 266 15.46 1.89 -27.06
CA THR A 266 14.45 2.78 -27.65
C THR A 266 13.44 3.19 -26.58
N ARG A 267 12.63 4.21 -26.85
CA ARG A 267 11.53 4.63 -25.98
C ARG A 267 10.19 4.08 -26.46
N GLU A 268 9.39 3.55 -25.55
CA GLU A 268 7.96 3.25 -25.77
C GLU A 268 7.14 3.81 -24.59
N GLY A 269 6.51 4.97 -24.78
CA GLY A 269 5.80 5.65 -23.69
C GLY A 269 6.77 6.06 -22.56
N ASP A 270 6.57 5.52 -21.36
CA ASP A 270 7.44 5.75 -20.19
C ASP A 270 8.53 4.68 -20.07
N ASP A 271 8.58 3.70 -20.97
CA ASP A 271 9.53 2.60 -20.89
C ASP A 271 10.76 2.86 -21.78
N VAL A 272 11.93 2.62 -21.21
CA VAL A 272 13.16 2.34 -21.95
C VAL A 272 13.16 0.86 -22.31
N VAL A 273 13.14 0.56 -23.60
CA VAL A 273 13.05 -0.79 -24.15
C VAL A 273 14.41 -1.21 -24.67
N PHE A 274 14.93 -2.34 -24.19
CA PHE A 274 16.20 -2.88 -24.64
C PHE A 274 15.99 -3.70 -25.92
N ALA A 275 16.84 -3.51 -26.92
CA ALA A 275 16.75 -4.24 -28.20
C ALA A 275 16.83 -5.78 -28.02
N THR A 276 17.58 -6.21 -27.01
CA THR A 276 17.61 -7.58 -26.48
C THR A 276 17.54 -7.48 -24.96
N PRO A 277 16.82 -8.37 -24.26
CA PRO A 277 16.81 -8.39 -22.80
C PRO A 277 18.23 -8.40 -22.22
N VAL A 278 18.47 -7.56 -21.24
CA VAL A 278 19.76 -7.44 -20.57
C VAL A 278 19.78 -8.25 -19.28
N GLU A 279 20.92 -8.85 -18.97
CA GLU A 279 21.15 -9.57 -17.72
C GLU A 279 22.05 -8.75 -16.81
N ILE A 280 21.58 -8.46 -15.60
CA ILE A 280 22.31 -7.68 -14.60
C ILE A 280 22.51 -8.57 -13.37
N SER A 281 23.75 -8.96 -13.12
CA SER A 281 24.14 -9.82 -12.00
C SER A 281 24.53 -9.00 -10.77
N ALA A 282 24.61 -9.66 -9.61
CA ALA A 282 25.11 -9.05 -8.38
C ALA A 282 26.44 -8.29 -8.58
N GLY A 283 26.50 -7.07 -8.06
CA GLY A 283 27.61 -6.13 -8.20
C GLY A 283 27.64 -5.35 -9.52
N GLN A 284 26.69 -5.59 -10.44
CA GLN A 284 26.60 -4.87 -11.71
C GLN A 284 25.59 -3.73 -11.63
N THR A 285 25.80 -2.77 -12.52
CA THR A 285 24.99 -1.57 -12.67
C THR A 285 24.49 -1.45 -14.10
N LEU A 286 23.20 -1.15 -14.24
CA LEU A 286 22.59 -0.60 -15.44
C LEU A 286 22.54 0.92 -15.31
N THR A 287 23.02 1.63 -16.32
CA THR A 287 22.88 3.10 -16.42
C THR A 287 22.11 3.45 -17.67
N VAL A 288 21.24 4.45 -17.57
CA VAL A 288 20.50 5.02 -18.69
C VAL A 288 20.56 6.53 -18.57
N ALA A 289 20.82 7.24 -19.68
CA ALA A 289 20.77 8.69 -19.78
C ALA A 289 19.78 9.11 -20.88
N TRP A 290 19.14 10.27 -20.73
CA TRP A 290 18.16 10.82 -21.68
C TRP A 290 18.31 12.35 -21.78
#